data_AF-A0A2H6F4X8-F1
#
_entry.id   AF-A0A2H6F4X8-F1
#
_cell.length_a   1.000
_cell.length_b   1.000
_cell.length_c   1.000
_cell.angle_alpha   90.00
_cell.angle_beta   90.00
_cell.angle_gamma   90.00
#
_symmetry.space_group_name_H-M   'P 1'
#
loop_
_entity.id
_entity.type
_entity.pdbx_description
1 polymer ?
#
loop_
_entity_poly.entity_id
_entity_poly.type
_entity_poly.pdbx_seq_one_letter_code
_entity_poly.pdbx_strand_id
1 'polypeptide(L)'
;MYLHRYLEPYIRRLTKSFPVVLLTGPRQVGKTTLLEYLGQKESPRRNYVSLDEFGPRTLANQDPELFLERYKPPLTIDEIQYAPELLGRLKTLVDRSNKNGQYWLTGSQHFQLMQGVSESLAGRVAIVKLLGLSYGEEYGVSDTGKAFRPDRIMSLPERRPIGIDPLFKRIVRGTFPKFIHKDAPPVQAFYRLQQF
;
A
#
# COMPACT_ATOMS: atom_id res chain seq x y z
N MET A 1 5.41 0.20 -17.05
CA MET A 1 3.94 0.29 -17.20
C MET A 1 3.31 -0.05 -15.86
N TYR A 2 2.38 0.78 -15.37
CA TYR A 2 1.63 0.50 -14.15
C TYR A 2 0.52 -0.53 -14.41
N LEU A 3 0.32 -1.48 -13.49
CA LEU A 3 -0.79 -2.44 -13.53
C LEU A 3 -1.83 -2.04 -12.49
N HIS A 4 -3.08 -1.96 -12.93
CA HIS A 4 -4.18 -1.61 -12.07
C HIS A 4 -4.37 -2.62 -10.94
N ARG A 5 -4.51 -2.10 -9.72
CA ARG A 5 -4.74 -2.92 -8.52
C ARG A 5 -6.22 -2.93 -8.18
N TYR A 6 -6.76 -4.09 -7.85
CA TYR A 6 -8.16 -4.22 -7.43
C TYR A 6 -8.47 -3.43 -6.15
N LEU A 7 -7.45 -3.14 -5.35
CA LEU A 7 -7.58 -2.33 -4.14
C LEU A 7 -7.75 -0.82 -4.43
N GLU A 8 -7.53 -0.34 -5.65
CA GLU A 8 -7.63 1.10 -5.98
C GLU A 8 -8.99 1.71 -5.57
N PRO A 9 -10.16 1.16 -5.96
CA PRO A 9 -11.44 1.73 -5.57
C PRO A 9 -11.67 1.65 -4.05
N TYR A 10 -11.14 0.61 -3.41
CA TYR A 10 -11.27 0.43 -1.97
C TYR A 10 -10.48 1.49 -1.20
N ILE A 11 -9.23 1.74 -1.58
CA ILE A 11 -8.39 2.80 -0.98
C ILE A 11 -9.05 4.16 -1.13
N ARG A 12 -9.61 4.47 -2.31
CA ARG A 12 -10.35 5.72 -2.54
C ARG A 12 -11.58 5.85 -1.64
N ARG A 13 -12.35 4.76 -1.48
CA ARG A 13 -13.50 4.74 -0.58
C ARG A 13 -13.08 4.99 0.87
N LEU A 14 -12.05 4.32 1.35
CA LEU A 14 -11.52 4.52 2.70
C LEU A 14 -10.99 5.95 2.91
N THR A 15 -10.36 6.53 1.89
CA THR A 15 -9.88 7.92 1.92
C THR A 15 -11.01 8.92 2.17
N LYS A 16 -12.24 8.62 1.72
CA LYS A 16 -13.41 9.47 1.98
C LYS A 16 -13.97 9.31 3.39
N SER A 17 -13.66 8.21 4.07
CA SER A 17 -14.27 7.83 5.35
C SER A 17 -13.32 7.94 6.55
N PHE A 18 -12.00 7.95 6.31
CA PHE A 18 -10.99 8.00 7.36
C PHE A 18 -10.00 9.14 7.10
N PRO A 19 -9.53 9.84 8.14
CA PRO A 19 -8.50 10.87 8.00
C PRO A 19 -7.15 10.28 7.59
N VAL A 20 -6.85 9.04 8.00
CA VAL A 20 -5.60 8.34 7.66
C VAL A 20 -5.89 7.01 6.98
N VAL A 21 -5.17 6.69 5.90
CA VAL A 21 -5.14 5.36 5.30
C VAL A 21 -3.72 4.83 5.34
N LEU A 22 -3.51 3.67 5.96
CA LEU A 22 -2.22 2.99 6.04
C LEU A 22 -2.19 1.79 5.10
N LEU A 23 -1.33 1.82 4.11
CA LEU A 23 -1.06 0.71 3.19
C LEU A 23 0.14 -0.10 3.66
N THR A 24 -0.12 -1.27 4.23
CA THR A 24 0.91 -2.21 4.69
C THR A 24 1.13 -3.33 3.68
N GLY A 25 2.25 -4.04 3.78
CA GLY A 25 2.50 -5.23 2.98
C GLY A 25 3.99 -5.53 2.83
N PRO A 26 4.35 -6.70 2.29
CA PRO A 26 5.75 -7.06 2.07
C PRO A 26 6.50 -6.02 1.22
N ARG A 27 7.84 -6.07 1.25
CA ARG A 27 8.66 -5.30 0.32
C ARG A 27 8.35 -5.71 -1.13
N GLN A 28 8.53 -4.78 -2.06
CA GLN A 28 8.43 -5.03 -3.52
C GLN A 28 7.05 -5.45 -4.06
N VAL A 29 5.96 -5.33 -3.28
CA VAL A 29 4.58 -5.57 -3.77
C VAL A 29 3.95 -4.37 -4.49
N GLY A 30 4.65 -3.24 -4.56
CA GLY A 30 4.22 -2.03 -5.27
C GLY A 30 3.40 -1.02 -4.43
N LYS A 31 3.64 -0.94 -3.12
CA LYS A 31 2.93 0.00 -2.21
C LYS A 31 3.12 1.46 -2.63
N THR A 32 4.37 1.90 -2.72
CA THR A 32 4.77 3.24 -3.16
C THR A 32 4.17 3.57 -4.52
N THR A 33 4.38 2.70 -5.50
CA THR A 33 3.86 2.86 -6.86
C THR A 33 2.34 3.01 -6.89
N LEU A 34 1.59 2.23 -6.10
CA LEU A 34 0.13 2.32 -6.00
C LEU A 34 -0.31 3.68 -5.45
N LEU A 35 0.27 4.13 -4.34
CA LEU A 35 -0.15 5.40 -3.72
C LEU A 35 0.30 6.63 -4.51
N GLU A 36 1.48 6.61 -5.12
CA GLU A 36 1.92 7.66 -6.05
C GLU A 36 0.98 7.76 -7.25
N TYR A 37 0.66 6.63 -7.87
CA TYR A 37 -0.25 6.57 -9.01
C TYR A 37 -1.63 7.13 -8.66
N LEU A 38 -2.19 6.71 -7.53
CA LEU A 38 -3.48 7.21 -7.06
C LEU A 38 -3.40 8.70 -6.69
N GLY A 39 -2.35 9.12 -6.00
CA GLY A 39 -2.18 10.49 -5.50
C GLY A 39 -1.98 11.52 -6.61
N GLN A 40 -1.37 11.13 -7.72
CA GLN A 40 -1.28 11.95 -8.94
C GLN A 40 -2.64 12.17 -9.61
N LYS A 41 -3.61 11.27 -9.40
CA LYS A 41 -4.95 11.32 -9.96
C LYS A 41 -5.99 11.97 -9.05
N GLU A 42 -5.64 12.25 -7.80
CA GLU A 42 -6.50 13.00 -6.88
C GLU A 42 -6.53 14.49 -7.26
N SER A 43 -7.62 15.17 -6.92
CA SER A 43 -7.77 16.63 -7.08
C SER A 43 -8.19 17.23 -5.73
N PRO A 44 -7.30 17.98 -5.03
CA PRO A 44 -5.95 18.34 -5.45
C PRO A 44 -4.98 17.15 -5.46
N ARG A 45 -3.91 17.26 -6.25
CA ARG A 45 -2.82 16.28 -6.27
C ARG A 45 -2.23 16.15 -4.86
N ARG A 46 -1.97 14.91 -4.45
CA ARG A 46 -1.34 14.63 -3.16
C ARG A 46 0.14 14.98 -3.16
N ASN A 47 0.59 15.62 -2.09
CA ASN A 47 2.00 15.74 -1.78
C ASN A 47 2.57 14.35 -1.46
N TYR A 48 3.86 14.17 -1.70
CA TYR A 48 4.55 12.90 -1.46
C TYR A 48 5.90 13.17 -0.81
N VAL A 49 6.22 12.40 0.21
CA VAL A 49 7.52 12.41 0.89
C VAL A 49 7.89 10.99 1.28
N SER A 50 9.13 10.59 0.98
CA SER A 50 9.66 9.29 1.37
C SER A 50 10.56 9.42 2.59
N LEU A 51 10.31 8.59 3.60
CA LEU A 51 11.22 8.47 4.74
C LEU A 51 12.36 7.48 4.48
N ASP A 52 12.53 6.97 3.26
CA ASP A 52 13.80 6.35 2.85
C ASP A 52 14.89 7.39 2.61
N GLU A 53 14.50 8.65 2.32
CA GLU A 53 15.43 9.75 2.13
C GLU A 53 15.95 10.28 3.48
N PHE A 54 17.27 10.47 3.57
CA PHE A 54 17.94 10.89 4.80
C PHE A 54 17.40 12.21 5.36
N GLY A 55 17.20 13.22 4.52
CA GLY A 55 16.75 14.55 4.93
C GLY A 55 15.35 14.54 5.54
N PRO A 56 14.31 14.10 4.80
CA PRO A 56 12.95 13.95 5.33
C PRO A 56 12.87 13.05 6.57
N ARG A 57 13.59 11.92 6.60
CA ARG A 57 13.66 11.04 7.78
C ARG A 57 14.23 11.75 8.99
N THR A 58 15.32 12.49 8.82
CA THR A 58 15.97 13.21 9.92
C THR A 58 15.03 14.27 10.48
N LEU A 59 14.41 15.07 9.62
CA LEU A 59 13.44 16.07 10.03
C LEU A 59 12.24 15.44 10.75
N ALA A 60 11.69 14.35 10.22
CA ALA A 60 10.56 13.65 10.83
C ALA A 60 10.85 13.10 12.23
N ASN A 61 12.10 12.70 12.52
CA ASN A 61 12.49 12.16 13.82
C ASN A 61 12.96 13.24 14.81
N GLN A 62 13.51 14.36 14.33
CA GLN A 62 14.01 15.43 15.20
C GLN A 62 12.95 16.48 15.52
N ASP A 63 12.15 16.85 14.52
CA ASP A 63 11.10 17.85 14.63
C ASP A 63 9.87 17.44 13.80
N PRO A 64 9.06 16.50 14.33
CA PRO A 64 7.83 16.02 13.69
C PRO A 64 6.84 17.15 13.34
N GLU A 65 6.83 18.21 14.13
CA GLU A 65 6.00 19.40 13.94
C GLU A 65 6.42 20.16 12.69
N LEU A 66 7.70 20.52 12.61
CA LEU A 66 8.25 21.21 11.45
C LEU A 66 8.12 20.35 10.19
N PHE A 67 8.25 19.02 10.30
CA PHE A 67 7.98 18.10 9.21
C PHE A 67 6.55 18.27 8.66
N LEU A 68 5.54 18.22 9.54
CA LEU A 68 4.14 18.34 9.17
C LEU A 68 3.73 19.77 8.78
N GLU A 69 4.51 20.76 9.22
CA GLU A 69 4.38 22.13 8.73
C GLU A 69 4.91 22.31 7.32
N ARG A 70 6.04 21.67 7.00
CA ARG A 70 6.66 21.69 5.67
C ARG A 70 5.85 20.89 4.65
N TYR A 71 5.41 19.69 5.01
CA TYR A 71 4.65 18.80 4.13
C TYR A 71 3.16 18.85 4.50
N LYS A 72 2.39 19.67 3.77
CA LYS A 72 0.96 19.88 4.05
C LYS A 72 0.05 18.78 3.47
N PRO A 73 -1.10 18.47 4.10
CA PRO A 73 -2.08 17.55 3.53
C PRO A 73 -2.79 18.13 2.28
N PRO A 74 -3.30 17.29 1.36
CA PRO A 74 -3.30 15.82 1.44
C PRO A 74 -1.91 15.25 1.11
N LEU A 75 -1.36 14.45 2.03
CA LEU A 75 0.04 14.02 2.00
C LEU A 75 0.15 12.49 2.02
N THR A 76 1.06 11.96 1.21
CA THR A 76 1.53 10.57 1.30
C THR A 76 2.90 10.54 1.97
N ILE A 77 3.04 9.78 3.05
CA ILE A 77 4.30 9.54 3.76
C ILE A 77 4.70 8.08 3.55
N ASP A 78 5.79 7.86 2.82
CA ASP A 78 6.27 6.51 2.48
C ASP A 78 7.21 5.96 3.58
N GLU A 79 7.04 4.67 3.89
CA GLU A 79 7.81 3.89 4.88
C GLU A 79 7.82 4.55 6.29
N ILE A 80 6.61 4.82 6.82
CA ILE A 80 6.36 5.49 8.11
C ILE A 80 7.05 4.83 9.31
N GLN A 81 7.42 3.54 9.22
CA GLN A 81 8.15 2.86 10.30
C GLN A 81 9.53 3.48 10.60
N TYR A 82 10.06 4.31 9.70
CA TYR A 82 11.32 5.02 9.93
C TYR A 82 11.17 6.30 10.78
N ALA A 83 9.95 6.74 11.06
CA ALA A 83 9.65 7.83 11.99
C ALA A 83 8.30 7.59 12.69
N PRO A 84 8.18 6.57 13.57
CA PRO A 84 6.92 6.22 14.22
C PRO A 84 6.36 7.32 15.12
N GLU A 85 7.21 8.25 15.61
CA GLU A 85 6.79 9.39 16.43
C GLU A 85 5.82 10.34 15.71
N LEU A 86 5.84 10.37 14.37
CA LEU A 86 4.86 11.11 13.57
C LEU A 86 3.42 10.69 13.86
N LEU A 87 3.17 9.43 14.24
CA LEU A 87 1.82 8.91 14.49
C LEU A 87 1.10 9.71 15.59
N GLY A 88 1.81 10.10 16.66
CA GLY A 88 1.26 10.89 17.75
C GLY A 88 0.87 12.31 17.33
N ARG A 89 1.67 12.94 16.45
CA ARG A 89 1.35 14.27 15.90
C ARG A 89 0.20 14.20 14.90
N LEU A 90 0.19 13.19 14.04
CA LEU A 90 -0.89 12.95 13.09
C LEU A 90 -2.23 12.82 13.79
N LYS A 91 -2.30 12.07 14.91
CA LYS A 91 -3.51 11.98 15.77
C LYS A 91 -4.06 13.36 16.12
N THR A 92 -3.20 14.21 16.68
CA THR A 92 -3.58 15.56 17.14
C THR A 92 -4.07 16.42 15.97
N LEU A 93 -3.42 16.34 14.81
CA LEU A 93 -3.81 17.12 13.64
C LEU A 93 -5.15 16.68 13.07
N VAL A 94 -5.38 15.37 12.92
CA VAL A 94 -6.64 14.86 12.35
C VAL A 94 -7.83 15.06 13.28
N ASP A 95 -7.60 15.03 14.59
CA ASP A 95 -8.63 15.35 15.59
C ASP A 95 -9.09 16.80 15.52
N ARG A 96 -8.14 17.73 15.31
CA ARG A 96 -8.45 19.16 15.23
C ARG A 96 -9.14 19.55 13.93
N SER A 97 -8.73 18.96 12.81
CA SER A 97 -9.27 19.31 11.49
C SER A 97 -10.60 18.63 11.19
N ASN A 98 -10.84 17.43 11.73
CA ASN A 98 -12.01 16.59 11.45
C ASN A 98 -12.26 16.38 9.94
N LYS A 99 -11.19 16.29 9.12
CA LYS A 99 -11.27 16.07 7.67
C LYS A 99 -10.76 14.68 7.31
N ASN A 100 -11.49 13.99 6.44
CA ASN A 100 -11.07 12.71 5.90
C ASN A 100 -10.03 12.86 4.78
N GLY A 101 -9.24 11.81 4.56
CA GLY A 101 -8.29 11.73 3.47
C GLY A 101 -7.10 12.67 3.61
N GLN A 102 -6.71 13.07 4.82
CA GLN A 102 -5.56 13.94 4.98
C GLN A 102 -4.24 13.22 4.73
N TYR A 103 -4.09 11.99 5.21
CA TYR A 103 -2.81 11.30 5.18
C TYR A 103 -2.94 9.89 4.59
N TRP A 104 -2.05 9.59 3.67
CA TRP A 104 -1.75 8.22 3.28
C TRP A 104 -0.38 7.85 3.81
N LEU A 105 -0.28 6.66 4.38
CA LEU A 105 0.94 6.12 4.95
C LEU A 105 1.26 4.80 4.24
N THR A 106 2.54 4.49 4.06
CA THR A 106 2.96 3.12 3.77
C THR A 106 3.85 2.58 4.86
N GLY A 107 3.93 1.26 4.96
CA GLY A 107 5.02 0.65 5.68
C GLY A 107 5.18 -0.83 5.43
N SER A 108 6.43 -1.27 5.30
CA SER A 108 6.77 -2.66 5.02
C SER A 108 6.78 -3.55 6.28
N GLN A 109 7.00 -2.96 7.45
CA GLN A 109 7.18 -3.69 8.72
C GLN A 109 5.89 -3.76 9.55
N HIS A 110 4.99 -4.66 9.18
CA HIS A 110 3.64 -4.74 9.77
C HIS A 110 3.63 -4.77 11.30
N PHE A 111 4.39 -5.65 11.96
CA PHE A 111 4.27 -5.84 13.41
C PHE A 111 4.68 -4.63 14.26
N GLN A 112 5.83 -4.01 13.97
CA GLN A 112 6.30 -2.83 14.71
C GLN A 112 5.38 -1.62 14.49
N LEU A 113 4.86 -1.47 13.26
CA LEU A 113 3.91 -0.40 12.93
C LEU A 113 2.60 -0.51 13.70
N MET A 114 2.07 -1.72 13.85
CA MET A 114 0.74 -1.93 14.42
C MET A 114 0.64 -1.52 15.89
N GLN A 115 1.73 -1.59 16.66
CA GLN A 115 1.76 -1.11 18.06
C GLN A 115 1.50 0.39 18.13
N GLY A 116 2.35 1.20 17.49
CA GLY A 116 2.21 2.66 17.50
C GLY A 116 0.91 3.15 16.85
N VAL A 117 0.44 2.46 15.81
CA VAL A 117 -0.85 2.76 15.16
C VAL A 117 -2.02 2.52 16.09
N SER A 118 -2.00 1.43 16.87
CA SER A 118 -3.09 1.11 17.81
C SER A 118 -3.15 2.12 18.97
N GLU A 119 -2.00 2.58 19.46
CA GLU A 119 -1.94 3.57 20.55
C GLU A 119 -2.30 4.99 20.09
N SER A 120 -1.84 5.38 18.90
CA SER A 120 -1.96 6.77 18.44
C SER A 120 -3.17 7.01 17.54
N LEU A 121 -3.50 6.08 16.63
CA LEU A 121 -4.47 6.32 15.54
C LEU A 121 -5.72 5.43 15.59
N ALA A 122 -5.98 4.75 16.71
CA ALA A 122 -7.21 3.97 16.88
C ALA A 122 -8.47 4.77 16.50
N GLY A 123 -9.31 4.15 15.68
CA GLY A 123 -10.55 4.75 15.15
C GLY A 123 -10.36 5.80 14.04
N ARG A 124 -9.14 6.23 13.74
CA ARG A 124 -8.82 7.29 12.76
C ARG A 124 -8.10 6.78 11.52
N VAL A 125 -7.62 5.55 11.56
CA VAL A 125 -6.84 4.93 10.49
C VAL A 125 -7.59 3.74 9.89
N ALA A 126 -7.68 3.73 8.56
CA ALA A 126 -8.03 2.53 7.82
C ALA A 126 -6.76 1.80 7.40
N ILE A 127 -6.66 0.52 7.72
CA ILE A 127 -5.48 -0.29 7.41
C ILE A 127 -5.80 -1.20 6.23
N VAL A 128 -5.01 -1.10 5.18
CA VAL A 128 -5.13 -1.89 3.96
C VAL A 128 -3.85 -2.71 3.79
N LYS A 129 -3.98 -4.01 3.56
CA LYS A 129 -2.85 -4.90 3.28
C LYS A 129 -2.74 -5.15 1.78
N LEU A 130 -1.67 -4.67 1.17
CA LEU A 130 -1.32 -4.96 -0.23
C LEU A 130 -0.43 -6.22 -0.28
N LEU A 131 -0.81 -7.15 -1.14
CA LEU A 131 -0.02 -8.34 -1.46
C LEU A 131 0.46 -8.28 -2.91
N GLY A 132 1.22 -9.30 -3.31
CA GLY A 132 1.54 -9.50 -4.72
C GLY A 132 0.29 -9.58 -5.59
N LEU A 133 0.49 -9.52 -6.90
CA LEU A 133 -0.58 -9.48 -7.88
C LEU A 133 -1.41 -10.77 -7.82
N SER A 134 -2.72 -10.58 -7.74
CA SER A 134 -3.66 -11.66 -7.92
C SER A 134 -3.60 -12.20 -9.34
N TYR A 135 -4.12 -13.40 -9.55
CA TYR A 135 -4.27 -13.94 -10.90
C TYR A 135 -5.09 -13.00 -11.79
N GLY A 136 -6.16 -12.42 -11.24
CA GLY A 136 -7.02 -11.53 -12.01
C GLY A 136 -6.32 -10.24 -12.42
N GLU A 137 -5.52 -9.64 -11.53
CA GLU A 137 -4.73 -8.44 -11.84
C GLU A 137 -3.66 -8.72 -12.92
N GLU A 138 -3.02 -9.90 -12.87
CA GLU A 138 -1.98 -10.28 -13.84
C GLU A 138 -2.55 -10.62 -15.23
N TYR A 139 -3.69 -11.29 -15.29
CA TYR A 139 -4.29 -11.79 -16.54
C TYR A 139 -5.46 -10.94 -17.05
N GLY A 140 -5.69 -9.77 -16.46
CA GLY A 140 -6.72 -8.81 -16.89
C GLY A 140 -8.15 -9.33 -16.70
N VAL A 141 -8.38 -10.17 -15.69
CA VAL A 141 -9.73 -10.51 -15.25
C VAL A 141 -10.31 -9.27 -14.55
N SER A 142 -11.62 -9.05 -14.64
CA SER A 142 -12.26 -7.96 -13.88
C SER A 142 -12.51 -8.39 -12.44
N ASP A 143 -12.29 -7.50 -11.48
CA ASP A 143 -12.72 -7.75 -10.10
C ASP A 143 -14.25 -7.74 -10.04
N THR A 144 -14.83 -8.76 -9.43
CA THR A 144 -16.27 -8.83 -9.20
C THR A 144 -16.70 -7.98 -8.01
N GLY A 145 -15.74 -7.54 -7.17
CA GLY A 145 -15.99 -6.80 -5.93
C GLY A 145 -16.70 -7.62 -4.86
N LYS A 146 -16.92 -8.93 -5.10
CA LYS A 146 -17.59 -9.84 -4.18
C LYS A 146 -16.55 -10.54 -3.30
N ALA A 147 -16.84 -10.63 -2.01
CA ALA A 147 -16.03 -11.42 -1.09
C ALA A 147 -15.96 -12.88 -1.56
N PHE A 148 -14.79 -13.51 -1.35
CA PHE A 148 -14.66 -14.93 -1.57
C PHE A 148 -15.57 -15.69 -0.60
N ARG A 149 -16.40 -16.57 -1.16
CA ARG A 149 -17.38 -17.38 -0.43
C ARG A 149 -17.10 -18.85 -0.74
N PRO A 150 -16.42 -19.58 0.17
CA PRO A 150 -16.11 -21.00 -0.02
C PRO A 150 -17.36 -21.85 -0.27
N ASP A 151 -18.48 -21.46 0.34
CA ASP A 151 -19.81 -22.07 0.17
C ASP A 151 -20.38 -21.92 -1.25
N ARG A 152 -19.80 -21.07 -2.09
CA ARG A 152 -20.29 -20.74 -3.44
C ARG A 152 -19.30 -21.10 -4.56
N ILE A 153 -18.36 -22.00 -4.31
CA ILE A 153 -17.31 -22.41 -5.26
C ILE A 153 -17.89 -22.87 -6.61
N MET A 154 -19.05 -23.54 -6.61
CA MET A 154 -19.71 -24.02 -7.83
C MET A 154 -20.33 -22.90 -8.69
N SER A 155 -20.40 -21.66 -8.16
CA SER A 155 -20.94 -20.48 -8.87
C SER A 155 -19.85 -19.46 -9.23
N LEU A 156 -18.58 -19.87 -9.17
CA LEU A 156 -17.49 -18.99 -9.57
C LEU A 156 -17.64 -18.62 -11.06
N PRO A 157 -17.43 -17.35 -11.43
CA PRO A 157 -17.45 -16.96 -12.83
C PRO A 157 -16.42 -17.76 -13.62
N GLU A 158 -16.73 -18.07 -14.88
CA GLU A 158 -15.79 -18.73 -15.79
C GLU A 158 -14.44 -18.00 -15.76
N ARG A 159 -13.43 -18.70 -15.26
CA ARG A 159 -12.06 -18.22 -15.28
C ARG A 159 -11.45 -18.61 -16.60
N ARG A 160 -10.56 -17.78 -17.14
CA ARG A 160 -9.68 -18.21 -18.24
C ARG A 160 -8.91 -19.45 -17.75
N PRO A 161 -9.09 -20.63 -18.36
CA PRO A 161 -8.38 -21.82 -17.94
C PRO A 161 -6.89 -21.59 -18.19
N ILE A 162 -6.09 -21.70 -17.13
CA ILE A 162 -4.64 -21.74 -17.23
C ILE A 162 -4.24 -23.22 -17.25
N GLY A 163 -3.38 -23.60 -18.20
CA GLY A 163 -2.79 -24.93 -18.21
C GLY A 163 -1.99 -25.18 -16.92
N ILE A 164 -1.70 -26.45 -16.65
CA ILE A 164 -0.92 -26.85 -15.45
C ILE A 164 0.49 -26.23 -15.50
N ASP A 165 1.19 -26.27 -16.63
CA ASP A 165 2.57 -25.76 -16.70
C ASP A 165 2.66 -24.25 -16.46
N PRO A 166 1.85 -23.39 -17.10
CA PRO A 166 1.86 -21.97 -16.80
C PRO A 166 1.44 -21.66 -15.36
N LEU A 167 0.52 -22.43 -14.78
CA LEU A 167 0.14 -22.31 -13.37
C LEU A 167 1.32 -22.64 -12.45
N PHE A 168 2.02 -23.75 -12.70
CA PHE A 168 3.17 -24.16 -11.90
C PHE A 168 4.31 -23.14 -12.02
N LYS A 169 4.61 -22.66 -13.22
CA LYS A 169 5.57 -21.57 -13.45
C LYS A 169 5.21 -20.32 -12.64
N ARG A 170 3.93 -19.94 -12.61
CA ARG A 170 3.45 -18.81 -11.82
C ARG A 170 3.62 -19.04 -10.31
N ILE A 171 3.31 -20.24 -9.81
CA ILE A 171 3.48 -20.59 -8.39
C ILE A 171 4.96 -20.43 -7.99
N VAL A 172 5.88 -20.99 -8.78
CA VAL A 172 7.33 -20.94 -8.51
C VAL A 172 7.90 -19.53 -8.62
N ARG A 173 7.48 -18.78 -9.64
CA ARG A 173 7.89 -17.38 -9.85
C ARG A 173 7.31 -16.45 -8.78
N GLY A 174 6.15 -16.79 -8.23
CA GLY A 174 5.40 -15.96 -7.29
C GLY A 174 4.63 -14.82 -7.95
N THR A 175 4.16 -13.91 -7.10
CA THR A 175 3.17 -12.86 -7.42
C THR A 175 3.75 -11.45 -7.42
N PHE A 176 5.07 -11.28 -7.37
CA PHE A 176 5.68 -9.95 -7.33
C PHE A 176 5.50 -9.20 -8.66
N PRO A 177 5.12 -7.90 -8.65
CA PRO A 177 5.00 -7.09 -9.86
C PRO A 177 6.24 -7.09 -10.76
N LYS A 178 7.45 -7.18 -10.17
CA LYS A 178 8.72 -7.17 -10.91
C LYS A 178 8.80 -8.29 -11.97
N PHE A 179 8.12 -9.41 -11.76
CA PHE A 179 8.12 -10.55 -12.67
C PHE A 179 7.18 -10.44 -13.88
N ILE A 180 6.38 -9.38 -13.96
CA ILE A 180 5.50 -9.15 -15.11
C ILE A 180 6.16 -8.20 -16.12
N HIS A 181 7.19 -7.47 -15.72
CA HIS A 181 7.93 -6.62 -16.63
C HIS A 181 8.85 -7.43 -17.55
N LYS A 182 9.12 -6.90 -18.75
CA LYS A 182 9.93 -7.57 -19.78
C LYS A 182 11.38 -7.82 -19.33
N ASP A 183 11.87 -7.00 -18.41
CA ASP A 183 13.18 -7.04 -17.76
C ASP A 183 13.18 -7.84 -16.44
N ALA A 184 12.30 -8.83 -16.31
CA ALA A 184 12.20 -9.64 -15.11
C ALA A 184 13.55 -10.33 -14.79
N PRO A 185 14.08 -10.20 -13.55
CA PRO A 185 15.31 -10.86 -13.16
C PRO A 185 15.10 -12.38 -13.05
N PRO A 186 16.19 -13.18 -13.07
CA PRO A 186 16.11 -14.59 -12.74
C PRO A 186 15.45 -14.81 -11.37
N VAL A 187 14.46 -15.71 -11.31
CA VAL A 187 13.65 -15.98 -10.11
C VAL A 187 14.54 -16.25 -8.89
N GLN A 188 15.56 -17.10 -9.06
CA GLN A 188 16.49 -17.47 -7.99
C GLN A 188 17.27 -16.26 -7.44
N ALA A 189 17.72 -15.35 -8.33
CA ALA A 189 18.44 -14.15 -7.91
C ALA A 189 17.53 -13.19 -7.14
N PHE A 190 16.30 -13.01 -7.59
CA PHE A 190 15.32 -12.16 -6.93
C PHE A 190 15.00 -12.64 -5.50
N TYR A 191 14.74 -13.94 -5.33
CA TYR A 191 14.38 -14.48 -4.01
C TYR A 191 15.55 -14.47 -3.02
N ARG A 192 16.80 -14.60 -3.47
CA ARG A 192 17.98 -14.43 -2.59
C ARG A 192 18.06 -13.03 -1.98
N LEU A 193 17.64 -12.00 -2.72
CA LEU A 193 17.63 -10.61 -2.25
C LEU A 193 16.50 -10.30 -1.26
N GLN A 194 15.53 -11.21 -1.08
CA GLN A 194 14.41 -11.04 -0.15
C GLN A 194 14.63 -11.73 1.21
N GLN A 195 15.72 -12.49 1.36
CA GLN A 195 16.08 -13.21 2.60
C GLN A 195 16.96 -12.38 3.55
N PHE A 196 17.30 -11.14 3.16
CA PHE A 196 18.07 -10.16 3.93
C PHE A 196 17.24 -8.88 4.12
#